data_AF-A0A432YQ14-F1
#
_entry.id   AF-A0A432YQ14-F1
#
_cell.length_a   1.000
_cell.length_b   1.000
_cell.length_c   1.000
_cell.angle_alpha   90.00
_cell.angle_beta   90.00
_cell.angle_gamma   90.00
#
_symmetry.space_group_name_H-M   'P 1'
#
loop_
_entity.id
_entity.type
_entity.pdbx_description
1 polymer ?
#
loop_
_entity_poly.entity_id
_entity_poly.type
_entity_poly.pdbx_seq_one_letter_code
_entity_poly.pdbx_strand_id
1 'polypeptide(L)'
;MLPQDSNEDIAKRIAPIGQVRTGDAAAAANDSASAGGARSGEQVYNTFCAACHTGGVLGAPKINNAADWEPRLAQGMDTVLKHAIEGYNAMPPKGTCSDCSDDEIQAAIDYMIADI
;
A
#
# COMPACT_ATOMS: atom_id res chain seq x y z
N MET A 1 -3.62 -23.41 46.60
CA MET A 1 -4.97 -23.58 46.00
C MET A 1 -5.16 -22.42 45.04
N LEU A 2 -4.81 -22.60 43.77
CA LEU A 2 -4.86 -21.55 42.75
C LEU A 2 -6.33 -21.32 42.34
N PRO A 3 -6.82 -20.06 42.27
CA PRO A 3 -8.13 -19.77 41.75
C PRO A 3 -8.21 -20.25 40.30
N GLN A 4 -9.19 -21.09 40.02
CA GLN A 4 -9.46 -21.60 38.68
C GLN A 4 -10.17 -20.49 37.91
N ASP A 5 -9.41 -19.72 37.14
CA ASP A 5 -10.01 -18.91 36.08
C ASP A 5 -10.87 -19.85 35.23
N SER A 6 -12.18 -19.66 35.30
CA SER A 6 -13.12 -20.62 34.74
C SER A 6 -12.98 -20.63 33.22
N ASN A 7 -13.12 -21.79 32.61
CA ASN A 7 -12.93 -21.99 31.17
C ASN A 7 -13.79 -21.03 30.31
N GLU A 8 -14.90 -20.53 30.89
CA GLU A 8 -15.77 -19.48 30.34
C GLU A 8 -15.11 -18.10 30.22
N ASP A 9 -14.27 -17.70 31.17
CA ASP A 9 -13.61 -16.40 31.14
C ASP A 9 -12.46 -16.38 30.12
N ILE A 10 -11.79 -17.52 29.97
CA ILE A 10 -10.81 -17.72 28.90
C ILE A 10 -11.50 -17.65 27.54
N ALA A 11 -12.67 -18.29 27.39
CA ALA A 11 -13.46 -18.29 26.15
C ALA A 11 -13.88 -16.89 25.69
N LYS A 12 -14.20 -15.97 26.61
CA LYS A 12 -14.56 -14.59 26.29
C LYS A 12 -13.38 -13.77 25.73
N ARG A 13 -12.12 -14.11 26.10
CA ARG A 13 -10.93 -13.37 25.64
C ARG A 13 -10.38 -13.86 24.30
N ILE A 14 -10.69 -15.10 23.91
CA ILE A 14 -10.34 -15.68 22.61
C ILE A 14 -11.46 -15.57 21.58
N ALA A 15 -12.58 -14.93 21.93
CA ALA A 15 -13.65 -14.65 20.99
C ALA A 15 -13.14 -13.72 19.86
N PRO A 16 -13.36 -14.07 18.59
CA PRO A 16 -12.89 -13.27 17.47
C PRO A 16 -13.61 -11.92 17.42
N ILE A 17 -12.84 -10.83 17.40
CA ILE A 17 -13.35 -9.44 17.35
C ILE A 17 -13.76 -8.99 15.94
N GLY A 18 -13.65 -9.87 14.93
CA GLY A 18 -13.99 -9.58 13.55
C GLY A 18 -14.27 -10.87 12.77
N GLN A 19 -15.25 -10.82 11.87
CA GLN A 19 -15.62 -11.95 11.01
C GLN A 19 -14.88 -11.82 9.68
N VAL A 20 -14.17 -12.88 9.29
CA VAL A 20 -13.62 -12.99 7.93
C VAL A 20 -14.74 -13.49 7.02
N ARG A 21 -15.12 -12.67 6.04
CA ARG A 21 -16.05 -13.05 4.97
C ARG A 21 -15.28 -13.91 3.96
N THR A 22 -15.45 -15.22 3.99
CA THR A 22 -15.14 -16.08 2.83
C THR A 22 -16.41 -16.19 2.01
N GLY A 23 -16.50 -15.45 0.91
CA GLY A 23 -17.66 -15.47 0.04
C GLY A 23 -17.26 -15.24 -1.42
N ASP A 24 -17.68 -16.16 -2.28
CA ASP A 24 -17.70 -16.02 -3.73
C ASP A 24 -18.63 -14.87 -4.17
N ALA A 25 -18.03 -13.96 -4.95
CA ALA A 25 -18.51 -12.96 -5.92
C ALA A 25 -19.90 -12.28 -5.80
N ALA A 26 -19.88 -10.95 -5.61
CA ALA A 26 -20.45 -9.99 -6.59
C ALA A 26 -19.91 -8.54 -6.37
N ALA A 27 -19.09 -8.09 -7.32
CA ALA A 27 -18.81 -6.71 -7.75
C ALA A 27 -18.36 -5.65 -6.72
N ALA A 28 -17.05 -5.66 -6.42
CA ALA A 28 -16.17 -4.51 -6.60
C ALA A 28 -14.79 -5.08 -6.91
N ALA A 29 -14.21 -4.73 -8.06
CA ALA A 29 -12.92 -5.23 -8.51
C ALA A 29 -11.80 -4.66 -7.61
N ASN A 30 -11.50 -5.35 -6.51
CA ASN A 30 -10.21 -5.27 -5.85
C ASN A 30 -9.42 -6.50 -6.28
N ASP A 31 -8.49 -6.28 -7.19
CA ASP A 31 -7.69 -7.32 -7.82
C ASP A 31 -6.84 -8.06 -6.76
N SER A 32 -7.24 -9.31 -6.54
CA SER A 32 -6.40 -10.48 -6.33
C SER A 32 -5.20 -10.38 -5.38
N ALA A 33 -5.48 -10.57 -4.07
CA ALA A 33 -4.50 -11.22 -3.20
C ALA A 33 -4.32 -12.68 -3.64
N SER A 34 -3.21 -12.99 -4.31
CA SER A 34 -2.73 -14.36 -4.48
C SER A 34 -2.16 -14.89 -3.16
N ALA A 35 -2.21 -16.20 -2.91
CA ALA A 35 -1.63 -16.83 -1.73
C ALA A 35 -0.10 -16.68 -1.77
N GLY A 36 0.47 -15.86 -0.88
CA GLY A 36 1.86 -15.35 -0.96
C GLY A 36 2.01 -14.10 -1.85
N GLY A 37 0.91 -13.34 -2.02
CA GLY A 37 0.70 -12.41 -3.11
C GLY A 37 1.30 -11.03 -2.93
N ALA A 38 1.50 -10.38 -4.08
CA ALA A 38 1.89 -8.99 -4.21
C ALA A 38 1.09 -8.11 -3.25
N ARG A 39 1.80 -7.25 -2.52
CA ARG A 39 1.21 -6.31 -1.58
C ARG A 39 0.33 -5.33 -2.34
N SER A 40 -0.74 -4.88 -1.70
CA SER A 40 -1.55 -3.79 -2.27
C SER A 40 -0.72 -2.49 -2.39
N GLY A 41 -1.11 -1.63 -3.33
CA GLY A 41 -0.48 -0.32 -3.50
C GLY A 41 -0.50 0.53 -2.23
N GLU A 42 -1.61 0.51 -1.50
CA GLU A 42 -1.74 1.16 -0.19
C GLU A 42 -0.72 0.61 0.82
N GLN A 43 -0.55 -0.71 0.89
CA GLN A 43 0.38 -1.35 1.81
C GLN A 43 1.84 -0.99 1.48
N VAL A 44 2.21 -1.01 0.20
CA VAL A 44 3.54 -0.59 -0.28
C VAL A 44 3.76 0.89 0.03
N TYR A 45 2.78 1.74 -0.28
CA TYR A 45 2.85 3.17 0.00
C TYR A 45 3.09 3.44 1.49
N ASN A 46 2.25 2.87 2.35
CA ASN A 46 2.32 3.10 3.80
C ASN A 46 3.64 2.58 4.41
N THR A 47 4.22 1.53 3.83
CA THR A 47 5.45 0.91 4.34
C THR A 47 6.71 1.64 3.88
N PHE A 48 6.76 2.05 2.62
CA PHE A 48 8.02 2.51 1.99
C PHE A 48 7.96 3.95 1.46
N CYS A 49 6.81 4.39 0.94
CA CYS A 49 6.70 5.65 0.20
C CYS A 49 6.26 6.83 1.08
N ALA A 50 5.44 6.57 2.09
CA ALA A 50 4.79 7.57 2.93
C ALA A 50 5.79 8.49 3.65
N ALA A 51 6.98 7.98 3.99
CA ALA A 51 8.04 8.74 4.67
C ALA A 51 8.41 10.03 3.93
N CYS A 52 8.39 10.01 2.60
CA CYS A 52 8.70 11.18 1.78
C CYS A 52 7.45 11.81 1.15
N HIS A 53 6.52 10.99 0.69
CA HIS A 53 5.39 11.44 -0.13
C HIS A 53 4.16 11.89 0.67
N THR A 54 4.13 11.73 2.00
CA THR A 54 3.07 12.34 2.83
C THR A 54 3.33 13.84 2.99
N GLY A 55 4.57 14.20 3.33
CA GLY A 55 4.99 15.58 3.61
C GLY A 55 5.57 16.33 2.41
N GLY A 56 5.87 15.64 1.31
CA GLY A 56 6.58 16.20 0.16
C GLY A 56 8.05 16.49 0.45
N VAL A 57 8.71 15.59 1.19
CA VAL A 57 10.10 15.71 1.61
C VAL A 57 11.00 15.81 0.37
N LEU A 58 11.95 16.76 0.38
CA LEU A 58 12.86 17.03 -0.74
C LEU A 58 12.15 17.30 -2.09
N GLY A 59 10.90 17.78 -2.06
CA GLY A 59 10.11 18.01 -3.27
C GLY A 59 9.49 16.74 -3.87
N ALA A 60 9.37 15.67 -3.08
CA ALA A 60 8.58 14.51 -3.46
C ALA A 60 7.11 14.90 -3.73
N PRO A 61 6.46 14.36 -4.76
CA PRO A 61 5.05 14.65 -5.05
C PRO A 61 4.17 14.09 -3.94
N LYS A 62 3.24 14.89 -3.43
CA LYS A 62 2.36 14.46 -2.34
C LYS A 62 1.27 13.53 -2.85
N ILE A 63 0.89 12.54 -2.04
CA ILE A 63 -0.30 11.73 -2.31
C ILE A 63 -1.52 12.63 -2.49
N ASN A 64 -2.37 12.31 -3.48
CA ASN A 64 -3.61 13.01 -3.76
C ASN A 64 -3.44 14.54 -3.99
N ASN A 65 -2.28 14.95 -4.52
CA ASN A 65 -2.01 16.33 -4.92
C ASN A 65 -1.94 16.48 -6.44
N ALA A 66 -3.03 16.94 -7.07
CA ALA A 66 -3.09 17.12 -8.52
C ALA A 66 -1.96 18.02 -9.06
N ALA A 67 -1.64 19.13 -8.37
CA ALA A 67 -0.62 20.08 -8.83
C ALA A 67 0.79 19.46 -8.90
N ASP A 68 1.11 18.53 -8.01
CA ASP A 68 2.38 17.82 -8.02
C ASP A 68 2.41 16.72 -9.10
N TRP A 69 1.27 16.08 -9.38
CA TRP A 69 1.16 14.92 -10.26
C TRP A 69 0.86 15.24 -11.72
N GLU A 70 0.07 16.27 -12.04
CA GLU A 70 -0.24 16.69 -13.41
C GLU A 70 1.00 16.79 -14.33
N PRO A 71 2.08 17.52 -13.99
CA PRO A 71 3.26 17.63 -14.85
C PRO A 71 4.07 16.32 -14.95
N ARG A 72 3.87 15.39 -14.02
CA ARG A 72 4.53 14.07 -14.02
C ARG A 72 3.75 13.09 -14.90
N LEU A 73 2.43 13.06 -14.74
CA LEU A 73 1.52 12.25 -15.54
C LEU A 73 1.49 12.68 -17.00
N ALA A 74 1.74 13.98 -17.29
CA ALA A 74 1.93 14.47 -18.65
C ALA A 74 3.12 13.83 -19.39
N GLN A 75 4.10 13.24 -18.68
CA GLN A 75 5.21 12.49 -19.26
C GLN A 75 4.86 11.02 -19.57
N GLY A 76 3.66 10.59 -19.17
CA GLY A 76 3.16 9.22 -19.30
C GLY A 76 3.47 8.35 -18.08
N MET A 77 2.56 7.41 -17.79
CA MET A 77 2.69 6.49 -16.65
C MET A 77 3.94 5.63 -16.71
N ASP A 78 4.34 5.16 -17.90
CA ASP A 78 5.55 4.35 -18.08
C ASP A 78 6.81 5.10 -17.63
N THR A 79 6.87 6.41 -17.91
CA THR A 79 7.99 7.27 -17.49
C THR A 79 8.01 7.42 -15.96
N VAL A 80 6.85 7.61 -15.34
CA VAL A 80 6.72 7.72 -13.88
C VAL A 80 7.14 6.42 -13.20
N LEU A 81 6.66 5.28 -13.70
CA LEU A 81 7.01 3.96 -13.19
C LEU A 81 8.51 3.69 -13.34
N LYS A 82 9.09 3.98 -14.51
CA LYS A 82 10.53 3.85 -14.74
C LYS A 82 11.35 4.67 -13.74
N HIS A 83 10.98 5.94 -13.50
CA HIS A 83 11.64 6.77 -12.51
C HIS A 83 11.49 6.22 -11.08
N ALA A 84 10.35 5.62 -10.75
CA ALA A 84 10.15 4.99 -9.45
C ALA A 84 11.01 3.74 -9.26
N ILE A 85 11.18 2.93 -10.31
CA ILE A 85 12.00 1.70 -10.29
C ILE A 85 13.49 2.03 -10.28
N GLU A 86 13.96 2.85 -11.23
CA GLU A 86 15.38 3.17 -11.40
C GLU A 86 15.90 4.22 -10.41
N GLY A 87 14.99 4.99 -9.80
CA GLY A 87 15.32 6.16 -8.99
C GLY A 87 15.47 7.41 -9.86
N TYR A 88 15.12 8.56 -9.30
CA TYR A 88 15.15 9.84 -10.01
C TYR A 88 15.35 11.02 -9.06
N ASN A 89 16.37 11.83 -9.32
CA ASN A 89 16.79 12.93 -8.44
C ASN A 89 17.00 12.46 -6.98
N ALA A 90 16.21 12.97 -6.04
CA ALA A 90 16.26 12.61 -4.62
C ALA A 90 15.48 11.34 -4.29
N MET A 91 14.73 10.76 -5.22
CA MET A 91 13.98 9.52 -5.02
C MET A 91 14.89 8.31 -5.24
N PRO A 92 15.09 7.44 -4.22
CA PRO A 92 15.92 6.25 -4.36
C PRO A 92 15.24 5.19 -5.26
N PRO A 93 16.02 4.26 -5.84
CA PRO A 93 15.47 3.16 -6.63
C PRO A 93 14.42 2.35 -5.86
N LYS A 94 13.32 2.01 -6.53
CA LYS A 94 12.14 1.28 -6.01
C LYS A 94 11.54 1.87 -4.74
N GLY A 95 11.74 3.18 -4.49
CA GLY A 95 11.24 3.83 -3.28
C GLY A 95 11.74 3.19 -1.99
N THR A 96 12.97 2.64 -1.98
CA THR A 96 13.57 1.84 -0.88
C THR A 96 13.01 0.44 -0.67
N CYS A 97 12.01 0.02 -1.46
CA CYS A 97 11.50 -1.35 -1.43
C CYS A 97 12.34 -2.27 -2.34
N SER A 98 13.38 -2.87 -1.78
CA SER A 98 14.28 -3.75 -2.54
C SER A 98 13.58 -5.03 -3.04
N ASP A 99 12.59 -5.50 -2.31
CA ASP A 99 11.85 -6.74 -2.55
C ASP A 99 10.50 -6.55 -3.27
N CYS A 100 10.10 -5.32 -3.59
CA CYS A 100 8.86 -5.09 -4.36
C CYS A 100 9.01 -5.55 -5.81
N SER A 101 7.97 -6.13 -6.41
CA SER A 101 7.88 -6.26 -7.86
C SER A 101 7.58 -4.91 -8.53
N ASP A 102 7.79 -4.82 -9.83
CA ASP A 102 7.44 -3.62 -10.59
C ASP A 102 5.92 -3.36 -10.55
N ASP A 103 5.10 -4.42 -10.50
CA ASP A 103 3.65 -4.34 -10.33
C ASP A 103 3.26 -3.75 -8.96
N GLU A 104 3.97 -4.12 -7.88
CA GLU A 104 3.76 -3.55 -6.54
C GLU A 104 4.09 -2.06 -6.51
N ILE A 105 5.14 -1.64 -7.23
CA ILE A 105 5.50 -0.23 -7.37
C ILE A 105 4.45 0.51 -8.20
N GLN A 106 3.98 -0.07 -9.29
CA GLN A 106 2.91 0.53 -10.10
C GLN A 106 1.62 0.70 -9.29
N ALA A 107 1.20 -0.33 -8.56
CA ALA A 107 0.02 -0.25 -7.69
C ALA A 107 0.18 0.85 -6.62
N ALA A 108 1.39 1.05 -6.09
CA ALA A 108 1.66 2.14 -5.15
C ALA A 108 1.54 3.52 -5.81
N ILE A 109 2.02 3.69 -7.04
CA ILE A 109 1.84 4.93 -7.80
C ILE A 109 0.35 5.18 -8.05
N ASP A 110 -0.39 4.16 -8.48
CA ASP A 110 -1.83 4.26 -8.73
C ASP A 110 -2.59 4.68 -7.46
N TYR A 111 -2.22 4.12 -6.31
CA TYR A 111 -2.77 4.52 -5.01
C TYR A 111 -2.48 6.00 -4.69
N MET A 112 -1.30 6.51 -5.05
CA MET A 112 -0.93 7.91 -4.78
C MET A 112 -1.67 8.93 -5.62
N ILE A 113 -2.22 8.50 -6.76
CA ILE A 113 -2.97 9.32 -7.71
C ILE A 113 -4.46 8.93 -7.75
N ALA A 114 -4.94 8.10 -6.82
CA ALA A 114 -6.30 7.61 -6.84
C ALA A 114 -7.34 8.73 -6.67
N ASP A 115 -7.00 9.78 -5.91
CA ASP A 115 -7.89 10.91 -5.65
C ASP A 115 -7.28 12.28 -6.07
N ILE A 116 -6.74 12.38 -7.28
CA ILE A 116 -6.31 13.65 -7.89
C ILE A 116 -7.22 14.12 -9.03
#